data_AF-A0AA35WL02-F1
#
_entry.id   AF-A0AA35WL02-F1
#
_cell.length_a   1.000
_cell.length_b   1.000
_cell.length_c   1.000
_cell.angle_alpha   90.00
_cell.angle_beta   90.00
_cell.angle_gamma   90.00
#
_symmetry.space_group_name_H-M   'P 1'
#
loop_
_entity.id
_entity.type
_entity.pdbx_description
1 polymer ?
#
loop_
_entity_poly.entity_id
_entity_poly.type
_entity_poly.pdbx_seq_one_letter_code
_entity_poly.pdbx_strand_id
1 'polypeptide(L)'
;MDPHQVTASLDVALNNPLSQSEESPWNRFFQDNDLRQLVSQDVVRTFPDNQFFRQDDVQQMMEDILFCYVKENPDLGYRQGMHELLAPILFVMNAEMRDVERDESLTPVLKVVMDPSFIEHDTYAIFTELMEMVEPWYSCTGLEADQVKARQQASLAQRKNMSRDPRTSRPFEDNSEFYGPSSAISRKLDVVHNILLKKADEVLYHHLKQLSIPAQTYGIRWIRLLFGREFPLPNVLEVWDALFADGPSLVDYMCVSMLMHIREVLIEGDYATSMHHLMHFPTVYEVNYLIQRSLHLRNPSQHPSPRVWAHRHHHQQHNPPSLPTHPSPLSTPTTQLQKPSRPKQAGAMAKQALTSAGKQLIWRREEEEEREKEVRRQPTPRPPLALQDPSPL
;
A
#
# COMPACT_ATOMS: atom_id res chain seq x y z
N MET A 1 -14.45 -27.68 6.65
CA MET A 1 -15.26 -28.58 7.51
C MET A 1 -14.52 -28.74 8.81
N ASP A 2 -15.18 -28.42 9.93
CA ASP A 2 -14.62 -28.65 11.25
C ASP A 2 -14.69 -30.15 11.56
N PRO A 3 -13.56 -30.86 11.74
CA PRO A 3 -13.55 -32.29 12.01
C PRO A 3 -14.16 -32.63 13.38
N HIS A 4 -14.42 -31.63 14.23
CA HIS A 4 -15.15 -31.78 15.48
C HIS A 4 -16.68 -31.82 15.27
N GLN A 5 -17.19 -31.40 14.10
CA GLN A 5 -18.62 -31.44 13.78
C GLN A 5 -18.96 -32.78 13.10
N VAL A 6 -19.49 -33.70 13.91
CA VAL A 6 -19.77 -35.08 13.50
C VAL A 6 -21.03 -35.13 12.62
N THR A 7 -20.86 -35.26 11.30
CA THR A 7 -21.96 -35.65 10.40
C THR A 7 -21.55 -36.81 9.48
N ALA A 8 -22.18 -37.96 9.75
CA ALA A 8 -22.37 -39.16 8.92
C ALA A 8 -21.15 -40.02 8.52
N SER A 9 -21.21 -41.29 8.95
CA SER A 9 -20.40 -42.47 8.55
C SER A 9 -18.89 -42.26 8.43
N LEU A 10 -18.20 -42.26 9.58
CA LEU A 10 -16.78 -41.97 9.66
C LEU A 10 -15.98 -43.26 9.82
N ASP A 11 -15.22 -43.62 8.78
CA ASP A 11 -14.12 -44.57 8.90
C ASP A 11 -13.07 -43.97 9.88
N VAL A 12 -12.95 -44.58 11.05
CA VAL A 12 -12.13 -44.09 12.18
C VAL A 12 -10.65 -44.02 11.82
N ALA A 13 -10.19 -44.81 10.84
CA ALA A 13 -8.82 -44.75 10.33
C ALA A 13 -8.57 -43.47 9.50
N LEU A 14 -9.60 -42.96 8.83
CA LEU A 14 -9.54 -41.75 8.00
C LEU A 14 -9.85 -40.48 8.81
N ASN A 15 -10.79 -40.54 9.76
CA ASN A 15 -11.18 -39.37 10.56
C ASN A 15 -10.57 -39.37 11.98
N ASN A 16 -9.27 -39.14 12.03
CA ASN A 16 -8.53 -38.98 13.28
C ASN A 16 -7.42 -37.92 13.12
N PRO A 17 -7.11 -37.11 14.15
CA PRO A 17 -6.07 -36.07 14.13
C PRO A 17 -4.65 -36.57 13.79
N LEU A 18 -4.38 -37.88 13.88
CA LEU A 18 -3.08 -38.47 13.52
C LEU A 18 -3.11 -39.17 12.14
N SER A 19 -4.22 -39.11 11.40
CA SER A 19 -4.30 -39.75 10.08
C SER A 19 -3.37 -39.05 9.10
N GLN A 20 -2.55 -39.82 8.38
CA GLN A 20 -1.64 -39.30 7.33
C GLN A 20 -2.32 -39.25 5.95
N SER A 21 -3.58 -39.66 5.84
CA SER A 21 -4.34 -39.64 4.59
C SER A 21 -4.65 -38.21 4.13
N GLU A 22 -4.34 -37.85 2.89
CA GLU A 22 -4.68 -36.54 2.29
C GLU A 22 -6.20 -36.27 2.29
N GLU A 23 -7.01 -37.32 2.33
CA GLU A 23 -8.48 -37.23 2.36
C GLU A 23 -9.03 -36.99 3.77
N SER A 24 -8.19 -37.05 4.80
CA SER A 24 -8.59 -36.82 6.19
C SER A 24 -9.11 -35.38 6.41
N PRO A 25 -10.31 -35.21 6.99
CA PRO A 25 -10.82 -33.91 7.41
C PRO A 25 -9.87 -33.16 8.34
N TRP A 26 -9.10 -33.88 9.16
CA TRP A 26 -8.11 -33.31 10.07
C TRP A 26 -6.89 -32.73 9.35
N ASN A 27 -6.41 -33.39 8.31
CA ASN A 27 -5.29 -32.85 7.53
C ASN A 27 -5.68 -31.55 6.84
N ARG A 28 -6.89 -31.46 6.29
CA ARG A 28 -7.44 -30.21 5.74
C ARG A 28 -7.58 -29.14 6.82
N PHE A 29 -8.13 -29.50 7.99
CA PHE A 29 -8.27 -28.58 9.12
C PHE A 29 -6.92 -28.00 9.58
N PHE A 30 -5.89 -28.85 9.74
CA PHE A 30 -4.56 -28.37 10.13
C PHE A 30 -3.91 -27.50 9.05
N GLN A 31 -4.06 -27.86 7.77
CA GLN A 31 -3.57 -27.03 6.66
C GLN A 31 -4.26 -25.67 6.62
N ASP A 32 -5.59 -25.63 6.81
CA ASP A 32 -6.38 -24.40 6.83
C ASP A 32 -5.99 -23.52 8.03
N ASN A 33 -5.74 -24.12 9.20
CA ASN A 33 -5.28 -23.39 10.38
C ASN A 33 -3.85 -22.86 10.21
N ASP A 34 -2.94 -23.65 9.65
CA ASP A 34 -1.57 -23.24 9.33
C ASP A 34 -1.58 -22.07 8.32
N LEU A 35 -2.48 -22.10 7.31
CA LEU A 35 -2.67 -21.02 6.35
C LEU A 35 -3.22 -19.75 7.02
N ARG A 36 -4.28 -19.86 7.83
CA ARG A 36 -4.82 -18.72 8.57
C ARG A 36 -3.77 -18.08 9.48
N GLN A 37 -2.96 -18.89 10.15
CA GLN A 37 -1.88 -18.38 10.98
C GLN A 37 -0.80 -17.65 10.17
N LEU A 38 -0.47 -18.13 8.97
CA LEU A 38 0.46 -17.46 8.07
C LEU A 38 -0.08 -16.09 7.62
N VAL A 39 -1.35 -16.04 7.22
CA VAL A 39 -2.03 -14.80 6.82
C VAL A 39 -2.11 -13.82 8.00
N SER A 40 -2.51 -14.29 9.18
CA SER A 40 -2.65 -13.48 10.39
C SER A 40 -1.36 -12.77 10.79
N GLN A 41 -0.20 -13.46 10.69
CA GLN A 41 1.11 -12.85 10.96
C GLN A 41 1.40 -11.64 10.07
N ASP A 42 0.93 -11.67 8.82
CA ASP A 42 1.08 -10.60 7.85
C ASP A 42 0.04 -9.50 8.05
N VAL A 43 -1.22 -9.86 8.27
CA VAL A 43 -2.31 -8.91 8.53
C VAL A 43 -1.99 -8.03 9.75
N VAL A 44 -1.56 -8.62 10.87
CA VAL A 44 -1.24 -7.89 12.10
C VAL A 44 -0.14 -6.85 11.90
N ARG A 45 0.79 -7.02 10.95
CA ARG A 45 1.87 -6.05 10.68
C ARG A 45 1.57 -5.07 9.54
N THR A 46 0.38 -5.14 8.92
CA THR A 46 -0.01 -4.28 7.80
C THR A 46 -0.30 -2.85 8.28
N PHE A 47 0.36 -1.85 7.70
CA PHE A 47 0.20 -0.42 8.04
C PHE A 47 0.10 -0.16 9.55
N PRO A 48 1.16 -0.46 10.34
CA PRO A 48 1.10 -0.50 11.79
C PRO A 48 0.74 0.86 12.43
N ASP A 49 1.07 1.96 11.76
CA ASP A 49 0.80 3.32 12.24
C ASP A 49 -0.65 3.78 12.00
N ASN A 50 -1.43 3.04 11.21
CA ASN A 50 -2.81 3.40 10.89
C ASN A 50 -3.80 2.64 11.79
N GLN A 51 -4.54 3.39 12.62
CA GLN A 51 -5.48 2.85 13.60
C GLN A 51 -6.59 1.98 13.00
N PHE A 52 -6.98 2.22 11.74
CA PHE A 52 -7.98 1.41 11.06
C PHE A 52 -7.58 -0.06 10.99
N PHE A 53 -6.32 -0.35 10.63
CA PHE A 53 -5.82 -1.73 10.54
C PHE A 53 -5.49 -2.36 11.89
N ARG A 54 -5.68 -1.63 12.99
CA ARG A 54 -5.51 -2.15 14.35
C ARG A 54 -6.82 -2.70 14.93
N GLN A 55 -7.94 -2.52 14.24
CA GLN A 55 -9.25 -3.00 14.69
C GLN A 55 -9.40 -4.50 14.41
N ASP A 56 -9.91 -5.25 15.39
CA ASP A 56 -10.01 -6.72 15.31
C ASP A 56 -10.95 -7.18 14.19
N ASP A 57 -12.04 -6.46 13.96
CA ASP A 57 -12.99 -6.69 12.87
C ASP A 57 -12.33 -6.50 11.50
N VAL A 58 -11.52 -5.46 11.34
CA VAL A 58 -10.78 -5.18 10.10
C VAL A 58 -9.74 -6.28 9.83
N GLN A 59 -8.99 -6.70 10.85
CA GLN A 59 -8.02 -7.79 10.70
C GLN A 59 -8.71 -9.12 10.36
N GLN A 60 -9.84 -9.42 11.02
CA GLN A 60 -10.62 -10.62 10.74
C GLN A 60 -11.14 -10.63 9.30
N MET A 61 -11.70 -9.52 8.81
CA MET A 61 -12.15 -9.39 7.40
C MET A 61 -10.98 -9.59 6.44
N MET A 62 -9.81 -9.02 6.71
CA MET A 62 -8.63 -9.22 5.86
C MET A 62 -8.18 -10.69 5.84
N GLU A 63 -8.16 -11.35 7.00
CA GLU A 63 -7.81 -12.77 7.11
C GLU A 63 -8.78 -13.66 6.34
N ASP A 64 -10.10 -13.41 6.45
CA ASP A 64 -11.11 -14.19 5.76
C ASP A 64 -11.08 -14.00 4.24
N ILE A 65 -10.94 -12.75 3.76
CA ILE A 65 -10.80 -12.45 2.33
C ILE A 65 -9.57 -13.16 1.75
N LEU A 66 -8.41 -13.02 2.39
CA LEU A 66 -7.16 -13.64 1.90
C LEU A 66 -7.24 -15.16 1.98
N PHE A 67 -7.82 -15.72 3.04
CA PHE A 67 -8.03 -17.15 3.18
C PHE A 67 -8.91 -17.68 2.05
N CYS A 68 -10.08 -17.08 1.82
CA CYS A 68 -11.01 -17.47 0.75
C CYS A 68 -10.32 -17.41 -0.61
N TYR A 69 -9.62 -16.31 -0.92
CA TYR A 69 -8.95 -16.15 -2.20
C TYR A 69 -7.91 -17.25 -2.45
N VAL A 70 -7.12 -17.58 -1.42
CA VAL A 70 -6.08 -18.63 -1.52
C VAL A 70 -6.68 -20.02 -1.68
N LYS A 71 -7.85 -20.28 -1.07
CA LYS A 71 -8.57 -21.55 -1.24
C LYS A 71 -9.16 -21.69 -2.64
N GLU A 72 -9.59 -20.60 -3.25
CA GLU A 72 -10.07 -20.58 -4.64
C GLU A 72 -8.94 -20.64 -5.67
N ASN A 73 -7.73 -20.19 -5.31
CA ASN A 73 -6.55 -20.13 -6.18
C ASN A 73 -5.38 -20.99 -5.65
N PRO A 74 -5.54 -22.33 -5.54
CA PRO A 74 -4.56 -23.22 -4.92
C PRO A 74 -3.22 -23.29 -5.67
N ASP A 75 -3.21 -23.00 -6.97
CA ASP A 75 -2.00 -22.99 -7.79
C ASP A 75 -1.07 -21.83 -7.43
N LEU A 76 -1.65 -20.64 -7.22
CA LEU A 76 -0.93 -19.45 -6.80
C LEU A 76 -0.52 -19.55 -5.33
N GLY A 77 -1.49 -19.94 -4.48
CA GLY A 77 -1.36 -20.00 -3.02
C GLY A 77 -1.20 -18.61 -2.39
N TYR A 78 -1.04 -18.57 -1.06
CA TYR A 78 -0.74 -17.31 -0.38
C TYR A 78 0.69 -16.85 -0.67
N ARG A 79 0.81 -15.58 -1.09
CA ARG A 79 2.09 -14.92 -1.32
C ARG A 79 2.20 -13.69 -0.43
N GLN A 80 3.33 -13.56 0.26
CA GLN A 80 3.61 -12.38 1.07
C GLN A 80 3.54 -11.13 0.19
N GLY A 81 2.79 -10.13 0.65
CA GLY A 81 2.49 -8.90 -0.10
C GLY A 81 1.01 -8.79 -0.50
N MET A 82 0.28 -9.90 -0.60
CA MET A 82 -1.15 -9.88 -0.93
C MET A 82 -1.99 -9.11 0.10
N HIS A 83 -1.63 -9.18 1.38
CA HIS A 83 -2.24 -8.36 2.44
C HIS A 83 -2.04 -6.86 2.24
N GLU A 84 -0.91 -6.44 1.67
CA GLU A 84 -0.62 -5.03 1.39
C GLU A 84 -1.36 -4.54 0.13
N LEU A 85 -1.75 -5.44 -0.78
CA LEU A 85 -2.65 -5.12 -1.88
C LEU A 85 -4.12 -5.06 -1.43
N LEU A 86 -4.52 -5.94 -0.50
CA LEU A 86 -5.88 -5.94 0.03
C LEU A 86 -6.18 -4.69 0.87
N ALA A 87 -5.24 -4.29 1.72
CA ALA A 87 -5.46 -3.24 2.71
C ALA A 87 -5.94 -1.89 2.13
N PRO A 88 -5.35 -1.33 1.05
CA PRO A 88 -5.85 -0.10 0.44
C PRO A 88 -7.28 -0.21 -0.10
N ILE A 89 -7.65 -1.37 -0.65
CA ILE A 89 -9.02 -1.62 -1.14
C ILE A 89 -9.99 -1.55 0.02
N LEU A 90 -9.75 -2.34 1.08
CA LEU A 90 -10.63 -2.38 2.25
C LEU A 90 -10.75 -1.01 2.92
N PHE A 91 -9.64 -0.25 2.97
CA PHE A 91 -9.63 1.10 3.52
C PHE A 91 -10.54 2.05 2.74
N VAL A 92 -10.48 2.04 1.40
CA VAL A 92 -11.34 2.88 0.55
C VAL A 92 -12.79 2.43 0.65
N MET A 93 -13.07 1.13 0.54
CA MET A 93 -14.44 0.61 0.62
C MET A 93 -15.12 0.99 1.95
N ASN A 94 -14.40 0.87 3.07
CA ASN A 94 -14.92 1.28 4.36
C ASN A 94 -15.13 2.79 4.48
N ALA A 95 -14.29 3.62 3.84
CA ALA A 95 -14.48 5.07 3.83
C ALA A 95 -15.72 5.46 3.02
N GLU A 96 -15.87 4.90 1.81
CA GLU A 96 -16.99 5.20 0.91
C GLU A 96 -18.33 4.77 1.51
N MET A 97 -18.41 3.56 2.08
CA MET A 97 -19.66 3.06 2.67
C MET A 97 -20.12 3.90 3.88
N ARG A 98 -19.20 4.44 4.69
CA ARG A 98 -19.55 5.35 5.80
C ARG A 98 -20.11 6.68 5.30
N ASP A 99 -19.63 7.16 4.16
CA ASP A 99 -20.15 8.39 3.54
C ASP A 99 -21.55 8.15 2.95
N VAL A 100 -21.82 6.94 2.45
CA VAL A 100 -23.13 6.53 1.95
C VAL A 100 -24.20 6.50 3.03
N GLU A 101 -23.87 5.97 4.21
CA GLU A 101 -24.79 5.98 5.36
C GLU A 101 -25.21 7.40 5.77
N ARG A 102 -24.34 8.39 5.53
CA ARG A 102 -24.54 9.79 5.91
C ARG A 102 -25.24 10.61 4.84
N ASP A 103 -25.20 10.18 3.58
CA ASP A 103 -25.77 10.91 2.46
C ASP A 103 -27.20 10.43 2.13
N GLU A 104 -28.19 11.14 2.68
CA GLU A 104 -29.61 10.86 2.42
C GLU A 104 -30.02 11.10 0.96
N SER A 105 -29.23 11.86 0.19
CA SER A 105 -29.54 12.22 -1.20
C SER A 105 -29.23 11.12 -2.22
N LEU A 106 -28.56 10.04 -1.79
CA LEU A 106 -28.17 8.95 -2.66
C LEU A 106 -29.38 8.19 -3.23
N THR A 107 -29.23 7.77 -4.48
CA THR A 107 -30.27 6.99 -5.17
C THR A 107 -30.48 5.63 -4.47
N PRO A 108 -31.69 5.05 -4.51
CA PRO A 108 -31.95 3.75 -3.91
C PRO A 108 -31.02 2.64 -4.44
N VAL A 109 -30.61 2.73 -5.71
CA VAL A 109 -29.66 1.79 -6.30
C VAL A 109 -28.29 1.86 -5.62
N LEU A 110 -27.78 3.07 -5.38
CA LEU A 110 -26.48 3.25 -4.71
C LEU A 110 -26.48 2.75 -3.27
N LYS A 111 -27.62 2.89 -2.55
CA LYS A 111 -27.76 2.35 -1.19
C LYS A 111 -27.74 0.82 -1.14
N VAL A 112 -28.21 0.15 -2.20
CA VAL A 112 -28.14 -1.31 -2.32
C VAL A 112 -26.73 -1.75 -2.72
N VAL A 113 -26.09 -1.02 -3.64
CA VAL A 113 -24.74 -1.36 -4.13
C VAL A 113 -23.66 -1.12 -3.08
N MET A 114 -23.83 -0.14 -2.19
CA MET A 114 -22.85 0.19 -1.15
C MET A 114 -23.39 -0.16 0.25
N ASP A 115 -24.05 -1.31 0.37
CA ASP A 115 -24.57 -1.81 1.66
C ASP A 115 -23.39 -2.23 2.56
N PRO A 116 -23.21 -1.62 3.75
CA PRO A 116 -22.14 -1.94 4.68
C PRO A 116 -22.07 -3.41 5.08
N SER A 117 -23.19 -4.12 5.03
CA SER A 117 -23.28 -5.56 5.35
C SER A 117 -22.49 -6.43 4.37
N PHE A 118 -22.18 -5.91 3.18
CA PHE A 118 -21.50 -6.63 2.11
C PHE A 118 -20.08 -6.12 1.83
N ILE A 119 -19.53 -5.26 2.70
CA ILE A 119 -18.18 -4.69 2.53
C ILE A 119 -17.11 -5.75 2.27
N GLU A 120 -17.15 -6.86 3.01
CA GLU A 120 -16.19 -7.95 2.87
C GLU A 120 -16.29 -8.61 1.48
N HIS A 121 -17.52 -8.80 0.99
CA HIS A 121 -17.81 -9.40 -0.31
C HIS A 121 -17.39 -8.50 -1.47
N ASP A 122 -17.70 -7.20 -1.38
CA ASP A 122 -17.32 -6.23 -2.41
C ASP A 122 -15.80 -6.06 -2.45
N THR A 123 -15.16 -6.01 -1.28
CA THR A 123 -13.70 -5.98 -1.16
C THR A 123 -13.08 -7.24 -1.76
N TYR A 124 -13.65 -8.43 -1.49
CA TYR A 124 -13.20 -9.69 -2.09
C TYR A 124 -13.27 -9.65 -3.63
N ALA A 125 -14.39 -9.18 -4.19
CA ALA A 125 -14.57 -9.09 -5.63
C ALA A 125 -13.53 -8.14 -6.27
N ILE A 126 -13.34 -6.94 -5.71
CA ILE A 126 -12.35 -5.98 -6.22
C ILE A 126 -10.92 -6.52 -6.07
N PHE A 127 -10.63 -7.17 -4.94
CA PHE A 127 -9.33 -7.80 -4.72
C PHE A 127 -9.06 -8.93 -5.73
N THR A 128 -10.08 -9.70 -6.11
CA THR A 128 -9.96 -10.77 -7.10
C THR A 128 -9.60 -10.19 -8.47
N GLU A 129 -10.30 -9.17 -8.93
CA GLU A 129 -9.99 -8.44 -10.18
C GLU A 129 -8.57 -7.84 -10.17
N LEU A 130 -8.15 -7.27 -9.03
CA LEU A 130 -6.78 -6.78 -8.87
C LEU A 130 -5.78 -7.92 -8.99
N MET A 131 -6.04 -9.05 -8.33
CA MET A 131 -5.16 -10.20 -8.36
C MET A 131 -5.06 -10.81 -9.75
N GLU A 132 -6.13 -10.87 -10.54
CA GLU A 132 -6.07 -11.30 -11.95
C GLU A 132 -5.11 -10.41 -12.77
N MET A 133 -5.08 -9.10 -12.51
CA MET A 133 -4.16 -8.17 -13.18
C MET A 133 -2.69 -8.45 -12.81
N VAL A 134 -2.41 -8.77 -11.54
CA VAL A 134 -1.04 -8.85 -11.01
C VAL A 134 -0.51 -10.28 -10.87
N GLU A 135 -1.37 -11.30 -10.97
CA GLU A 135 -1.05 -12.73 -10.82
C GLU A 135 0.21 -13.14 -11.59
N PRO A 136 0.42 -12.76 -12.86
CA PRO A 136 1.62 -13.15 -13.60
C PRO A 136 2.92 -12.77 -12.89
N TRP A 137 2.92 -11.73 -12.05
CA TRP A 137 4.08 -11.27 -11.30
C TRP A 137 4.29 -12.03 -9.98
N TYR A 138 3.28 -12.78 -9.53
CA TYR A 138 3.31 -13.65 -8.37
C TYR A 138 3.58 -15.12 -8.73
N SER A 139 3.17 -15.56 -9.92
CA SER A 139 3.31 -16.96 -10.35
C SER A 139 4.77 -17.39 -10.53
N CYS A 140 5.21 -18.41 -9.79
CA CYS A 140 6.49 -19.09 -10.00
C CYS A 140 6.31 -20.18 -11.07
N THR A 141 7.22 -20.25 -12.05
CA THR A 141 7.13 -21.28 -13.11
C THR A 141 7.72 -22.61 -12.66
N GLY A 142 6.96 -23.70 -12.81
CA GLY A 142 7.38 -25.12 -12.77
C GLY A 142 8.37 -25.50 -11.65
N LEU A 143 9.67 -25.49 -11.97
CA LEU A 143 10.74 -25.94 -11.07
C LEU A 143 10.90 -25.08 -9.81
N GLU A 144 10.55 -23.80 -9.88
CA GLU A 144 10.58 -22.90 -8.72
C GLU A 144 9.33 -23.04 -7.84
N ALA A 145 8.17 -23.33 -8.45
CA ALA A 145 6.93 -23.54 -7.72
C ALA A 145 7.03 -24.73 -6.77
N ASP A 146 7.61 -25.84 -7.24
CA ASP A 146 7.81 -27.05 -6.43
C ASP A 146 8.81 -26.82 -5.29
N GLN A 147 9.89 -26.08 -5.55
CA GLN A 147 10.87 -25.71 -4.51
C GLN A 147 10.29 -24.75 -3.47
N VAL A 148 9.47 -23.77 -3.89
CA VAL A 148 8.83 -22.83 -2.95
C VAL A 148 7.74 -23.53 -2.13
N LYS A 149 6.93 -24.41 -2.74
CA LYS A 149 5.97 -25.27 -2.03
C LYS A 149 6.69 -26.16 -1.01
N ALA A 150 7.79 -26.81 -1.40
CA ALA A 150 8.60 -27.64 -0.50
C ALA A 150 9.25 -26.82 0.63
N ARG A 151 9.70 -25.58 0.37
CA ARG A 151 10.30 -24.68 1.39
C ARG A 151 9.26 -24.10 2.34
N GLN A 152 8.06 -23.76 1.88
CA GLN A 152 6.94 -23.38 2.76
C GLN A 152 6.57 -24.54 3.68
N GLN A 153 6.46 -25.76 3.15
CA GLN A 153 6.20 -26.97 3.94
C GLN A 153 7.34 -27.26 4.93
N ALA A 154 8.61 -27.08 4.53
CA ALA A 154 9.77 -27.25 5.40
C ALA A 154 9.81 -26.19 6.51
N SER A 155 9.54 -24.92 6.21
CA SER A 155 9.47 -23.83 7.19
C SER A 155 8.37 -24.06 8.23
N LEU A 156 7.18 -24.50 7.78
CA LEU A 156 6.07 -24.88 8.65
C LEU A 156 6.42 -26.09 9.54
N ALA A 157 7.11 -27.10 9.00
CA ALA A 157 7.57 -28.27 9.77
C ALA A 157 8.67 -27.91 10.78
N GLN A 158 9.59 -27.02 10.43
CA GLN A 158 10.68 -26.57 11.29
C GLN A 158 10.16 -25.67 12.44
N ARG A 159 9.09 -24.90 12.19
CA ARG A 159 8.37 -24.11 13.20
C ARG A 159 7.63 -24.97 14.24
N LYS A 160 7.19 -26.20 13.90
CA LYS A 160 6.62 -27.16 14.87
C LYS A 160 7.64 -27.68 15.90
N ASN A 161 8.95 -27.59 15.61
CA ASN A 161 10.01 -28.15 16.45
C ASN A 161 10.77 -27.12 17.31
N MET A 162 10.49 -25.81 17.19
CA MET A 162 11.12 -24.79 18.02
C MET A 162 10.26 -24.41 19.23
N SER A 163 10.80 -24.61 20.42
CA SER A 163 10.28 -24.04 21.67
C SER A 163 10.18 -22.52 21.55
N ARG A 164 9.00 -21.96 21.85
CA ARG A 164 8.71 -20.52 21.89
C ARG A 164 9.54 -19.84 22.98
N ASP A 165 10.78 -19.45 22.67
CA ASP A 165 11.49 -18.41 23.43
C ASP A 165 11.19 -17.04 22.78
N PRO A 166 10.44 -16.14 23.44
CA PRO A 166 10.07 -14.83 22.89
C PRO A 166 11.23 -13.85 22.73
N ARG A 167 12.46 -14.21 23.15
CA ARG A 167 13.62 -13.32 23.19
C ARG A 167 14.57 -13.45 21.99
N THR A 168 14.31 -14.38 21.06
CA THR A 168 15.15 -14.63 19.89
C THR A 168 14.49 -14.26 18.55
N SER A 169 13.28 -13.69 18.59
CA SER A 169 12.64 -13.11 17.41
C SER A 169 13.47 -11.93 16.90
N ARG A 170 14.36 -12.18 15.94
CA ARG A 170 15.09 -11.12 15.24
C ARG A 170 14.05 -10.34 14.42
N PRO A 171 13.77 -9.05 14.71
CA PRO A 171 12.64 -8.33 14.09
C PRO A 171 12.87 -7.91 12.62
N PHE A 172 13.93 -8.40 11.97
CA PHE A 172 14.41 -7.88 10.68
C PHE A 172 15.05 -8.96 9.81
N GLU A 173 14.59 -10.22 9.88
CA GLU A 173 14.90 -11.12 8.76
C GLU A 173 14.17 -10.56 7.53
N ASP A 174 14.96 -9.97 6.64
CA ASP A 174 14.52 -9.48 5.34
C ASP A 174 13.95 -10.67 4.57
N ASN A 175 12.61 -10.77 4.54
CA ASN A 175 11.90 -11.77 3.76
C ASN A 175 12.11 -11.59 2.23
N SER A 176 13.06 -10.75 1.77
CA SER A 176 13.53 -10.69 0.39
C SER A 176 13.84 -12.08 -0.19
N GLU A 177 14.24 -13.06 0.62
CA GLU A 177 14.45 -14.46 0.21
C GLU A 177 13.18 -15.23 -0.17
N PHE A 178 11.98 -14.80 0.23
CA PHE A 178 10.70 -15.38 -0.24
C PHE A 178 10.26 -14.85 -1.60
N TYR A 179 10.85 -13.75 -2.06
CA TYR A 179 10.52 -13.13 -3.34
C TYR A 179 11.45 -13.66 -4.43
N GLY A 180 11.44 -14.97 -4.66
CA GLY A 180 12.00 -15.55 -5.89
C GLY A 180 11.42 -14.80 -7.11
N PRO A 181 12.27 -14.30 -8.04
CA PRO A 181 11.80 -13.59 -9.21
C PRO A 181 10.99 -14.54 -10.09
N SER A 182 9.69 -14.28 -10.29
CA SER A 182 8.98 -14.92 -11.40
C SER A 182 9.67 -14.59 -12.73
N SER A 183 9.69 -15.53 -13.67
CA SER A 183 10.20 -15.27 -15.02
C SER A 183 9.45 -14.10 -15.72
N ALA A 184 8.21 -13.81 -15.33
CA ALA A 184 7.43 -12.71 -15.88
C ALA A 184 7.85 -11.35 -15.31
N ILE A 185 7.96 -11.22 -13.99
CA ILE A 185 8.38 -9.95 -13.36
C ILE A 185 9.82 -9.61 -13.69
N SER A 186 10.72 -10.60 -13.76
CA SER A 186 12.09 -10.40 -14.19
C SER A 186 12.17 -9.84 -15.61
N ARG A 187 11.41 -10.44 -16.54
CA ARG A 187 11.35 -9.97 -17.93
C ARG A 187 10.77 -8.57 -18.04
N LYS A 188 9.75 -8.25 -17.23
CA LYS A 188 9.19 -6.89 -17.15
C LYS A 188 10.23 -5.89 -16.68
N LEU A 189 10.99 -6.22 -15.63
CA LEU A 189 12.08 -5.39 -15.12
C LEU A 189 13.23 -5.24 -16.12
N ASP A 190 13.54 -6.28 -16.88
CA ASP A 190 14.54 -6.20 -17.96
C ASP A 190 14.09 -5.23 -19.06
N VAL A 191 12.80 -5.22 -19.42
CA VAL A 191 12.23 -4.22 -20.35
C VAL A 191 12.31 -2.81 -19.75
N VAL A 192 11.88 -2.64 -18.50
CA VAL A 192 11.93 -1.36 -17.79
C VAL A 192 13.35 -0.80 -17.79
N HIS A 193 14.34 -1.61 -17.45
CA HIS A 193 15.71 -1.15 -17.29
C HIS A 193 16.46 -1.04 -18.62
N ASN A 194 16.46 -2.09 -19.46
CA ASN A 194 17.30 -2.13 -20.66
C ASN A 194 16.69 -1.42 -21.87
N ILE A 195 15.38 -1.20 -21.87
CA ILE A 195 14.68 -0.56 -22.99
C ILE A 195 14.15 0.82 -22.58
N LEU A 196 13.28 0.88 -21.56
CA LEU A 196 12.57 2.12 -21.24
C LEU A 196 13.48 3.15 -20.56
N LEU A 197 14.23 2.75 -19.52
CA LEU A 197 15.17 3.62 -18.83
C LEU A 197 16.29 4.07 -19.76
N LYS A 198 16.89 3.15 -20.53
CA LYS A 198 17.93 3.50 -21.51
C LYS A 198 17.45 4.55 -22.52
N LYS A 199 16.20 4.44 -22.99
CA LYS A 199 15.61 5.41 -23.92
C LYS A 199 15.32 6.75 -23.25
N ALA A 200 14.89 6.75 -21.98
CA ALA A 200 14.50 7.95 -21.25
C ALA A 200 15.70 8.72 -20.68
N ASP A 201 16.72 8.01 -20.19
CA ASP A 201 17.91 8.56 -19.55
C ASP A 201 19.11 7.60 -19.71
N GLU A 202 19.85 7.78 -20.80
CA GLU A 202 20.98 6.92 -21.14
C GLU A 202 22.11 7.00 -20.11
N VAL A 203 22.30 8.16 -19.47
CA VAL A 203 23.36 8.37 -18.47
C VAL A 203 23.04 7.56 -17.21
N LEU A 204 21.80 7.66 -16.71
CA LEU A 204 21.36 6.90 -15.54
C LEU A 204 21.40 5.39 -15.79
N TYR A 205 20.98 4.94 -16.98
CA TYR A 205 21.08 3.54 -17.37
C TYR A 205 22.53 3.02 -17.29
N HIS A 206 23.48 3.71 -17.91
CA HIS A 206 24.87 3.27 -17.91
C HIS A 206 25.50 3.30 -16.52
N HIS A 207 25.13 4.28 -15.68
CA HIS A 207 25.61 4.36 -14.30
C HIS A 207 25.17 3.17 -13.45
N LEU A 208 23.86 2.84 -13.44
CA LEU A 208 23.35 1.68 -12.71
C LEU A 208 23.96 0.37 -13.23
N LYS A 209 24.20 0.27 -14.54
CA LYS A 209 24.88 -0.87 -15.16
C LYS A 209 26.35 -0.97 -14.73
N GLN A 210 27.08 0.15 -14.64
CA GLN A 210 28.46 0.19 -14.15
C GLN A 210 28.56 -0.23 -12.69
N LEU A 211 27.62 0.23 -11.85
CA LEU A 211 27.50 -0.21 -10.47
C LEU A 211 27.06 -1.68 -10.34
N SER A 212 26.70 -2.34 -11.44
CA SER A 212 26.23 -3.73 -11.47
C SER A 212 25.03 -3.95 -10.55
N ILE A 213 24.12 -2.98 -10.48
CA ILE A 213 22.87 -3.05 -9.71
C ILE A 213 21.78 -3.68 -10.59
N PRO A 214 21.32 -4.91 -10.30
CA PRO A 214 20.23 -5.53 -11.05
C PRO A 214 18.90 -4.83 -10.73
N ALA A 215 18.07 -4.61 -11.75
CA ALA A 215 16.75 -4.00 -11.56
C ALA A 215 15.84 -4.83 -10.65
N GLN A 216 16.07 -6.14 -10.59
CA GLN A 216 15.39 -7.11 -9.75
C GLN A 216 15.55 -6.81 -8.25
N THR A 217 16.68 -6.23 -7.83
CA THR A 217 16.99 -5.99 -6.41
C THR A 217 15.98 -5.03 -5.76
N TYR A 218 15.53 -4.00 -6.48
CA TYR A 218 14.57 -3.02 -5.97
C TYR A 218 13.19 -3.15 -6.63
N GLY A 219 13.15 -3.48 -7.93
CA GLY A 219 11.94 -3.37 -8.74
C GLY A 219 10.91 -4.49 -8.52
N ILE A 220 11.30 -5.65 -7.99
CA ILE A 220 10.34 -6.75 -7.71
C ILE A 220 9.29 -6.27 -6.71
N ARG A 221 9.74 -5.64 -5.62
CA ARG A 221 8.89 -5.11 -4.56
C ARG A 221 8.01 -3.97 -5.08
N TRP A 222 8.58 -3.05 -5.85
CA TRP A 222 7.84 -1.92 -6.44
C TRP A 222 6.66 -2.39 -7.28
N ILE A 223 6.89 -3.37 -8.16
CA ILE A 223 5.86 -3.88 -9.08
C ILE A 223 4.85 -4.78 -8.36
N ARG A 224 5.31 -5.74 -7.53
CA ARG A 224 4.39 -6.68 -6.84
C ARG A 224 3.41 -5.96 -5.93
N LEU A 225 3.86 -4.94 -5.22
CA LEU A 225 3.06 -4.20 -4.26
C LEU A 225 2.43 -2.95 -4.85
N LEU A 226 2.49 -2.77 -6.18
CA LEU A 226 1.98 -1.58 -6.89
C LEU A 226 2.40 -0.27 -6.18
N PHE A 227 3.68 -0.19 -5.84
CA PHE A 227 4.33 0.93 -5.15
C PHE A 227 3.85 1.22 -3.72
N GLY A 228 3.06 0.32 -3.12
CA GLY A 228 2.47 0.46 -1.79
C GLY A 228 3.46 0.67 -0.64
N ARG A 229 4.73 0.29 -0.83
CA ARG A 229 5.83 0.51 0.14
C ARG A 229 6.72 1.71 -0.16
N GLU A 230 6.64 2.29 -1.36
CA GLU A 230 7.43 3.48 -1.70
C GLU A 230 6.72 4.77 -1.33
N PHE A 231 5.40 4.70 -1.20
CA PHE A 231 4.55 5.85 -0.99
C PHE A 231 3.66 5.66 0.24
N PRO A 232 3.35 6.76 0.97
CA PRO A 232 2.32 6.70 2.01
C PRO A 232 0.95 6.39 1.38
N LEU A 233 0.04 5.80 2.17
CA LEU A 233 -1.26 5.32 1.69
C LEU A 233 -2.02 6.35 0.82
N PRO A 234 -2.14 7.64 1.16
CA PRO A 234 -2.82 8.62 0.30
C PRO A 234 -2.22 8.71 -1.12
N ASN A 235 -0.90 8.71 -1.23
CA ASN A 235 -0.20 8.73 -2.51
C ASN A 235 -0.35 7.40 -3.27
N VAL A 236 -0.41 6.28 -2.55
CA VAL A 236 -0.70 4.96 -3.15
C VAL A 236 -2.07 4.99 -3.81
N LEU A 237 -3.09 5.54 -3.16
CA LEU A 237 -4.43 5.68 -3.71
C LEU A 237 -4.44 6.53 -4.99
N GLU A 238 -3.70 7.64 -5.02
CA GLU A 238 -3.57 8.45 -6.25
C GLU A 238 -2.85 7.72 -7.39
N VAL A 239 -1.82 6.94 -7.07
CA VAL A 239 -1.14 6.09 -8.07
C VAL A 239 -2.11 5.03 -8.58
N TRP A 240 -2.90 4.41 -7.70
CA TRP A 240 -3.86 3.36 -8.06
C TRP A 240 -5.01 3.91 -8.91
N ASP A 241 -5.51 5.13 -8.63
CA ASP A 241 -6.46 5.83 -9.49
C ASP A 241 -5.93 5.89 -10.94
N ALA A 242 -4.66 6.27 -11.09
CA ALA A 242 -4.01 6.37 -12.40
C ALA A 242 -3.77 4.99 -13.04
N LEU A 243 -3.31 4.00 -12.27
CA LEU A 243 -3.06 2.65 -12.75
C LEU A 243 -4.36 1.96 -13.22
N PHE A 244 -5.47 2.13 -12.49
CA PHE A 244 -6.75 1.52 -12.85
C PHE A 244 -7.44 2.23 -14.01
N ALA A 245 -7.30 3.56 -14.11
CA ALA A 245 -7.81 4.31 -15.25
C ALA A 245 -7.07 4.00 -16.56
N ASP A 246 -5.79 3.63 -16.47
CA ASP A 246 -4.89 3.56 -17.62
C ASP A 246 -4.44 2.13 -18.00
N GLY A 247 -4.27 1.27 -17.00
CA GLY A 247 -3.92 -0.14 -17.15
C GLY A 247 -2.47 -0.50 -16.75
N PRO A 248 -2.15 -1.81 -16.72
CA PRO A 248 -0.90 -2.34 -16.15
C PRO A 248 0.37 -1.95 -16.90
N SER A 249 0.24 -1.40 -18.11
CA SER A 249 1.38 -0.85 -18.86
C SER A 249 1.99 0.38 -18.19
N LEU A 250 1.19 1.16 -17.44
CA LEU A 250 1.67 2.36 -16.76
C LEU A 250 2.68 2.05 -15.65
N VAL A 251 2.58 0.87 -15.04
CA VAL A 251 3.52 0.37 -14.01
C VAL A 251 4.97 0.47 -14.49
N ASP A 252 5.24 0.13 -15.76
CA ASP A 252 6.59 0.16 -16.31
C ASP A 252 7.17 1.58 -16.35
N TYR A 253 6.33 2.53 -16.77
CA TYR A 253 6.71 3.94 -16.86
C TYR A 253 6.72 4.62 -15.49
N MET A 254 5.97 4.13 -14.51
CA MET A 254 6.08 4.54 -13.11
C MET A 254 7.46 4.19 -12.56
N CYS A 255 7.95 2.96 -12.78
CA CYS A 255 9.31 2.58 -12.39
C CYS A 255 10.38 3.51 -12.98
N VAL A 256 10.29 3.84 -14.28
CA VAL A 256 11.25 4.75 -14.92
C VAL A 256 11.13 6.17 -14.36
N SER A 257 9.90 6.66 -14.17
CA SER A 257 9.62 7.98 -13.61
C SER A 257 10.20 8.15 -12.20
N MET A 258 10.10 7.11 -11.36
CA MET A 258 10.69 7.04 -10.03
C MET A 258 12.22 7.04 -10.07
N LEU A 259 12.85 6.25 -10.95
CA LEU A 259 14.30 6.26 -11.11
C LEU A 259 14.81 7.63 -11.55
N MET A 260 14.11 8.28 -12.49
CA MET A 260 14.42 9.64 -12.92
C MET A 260 14.17 10.69 -11.83
N HIS A 261 13.34 10.42 -10.83
CA HIS A 261 13.10 11.33 -9.72
C HIS A 261 14.31 11.41 -8.78
N ILE A 262 14.93 10.27 -8.50
CA ILE A 262 16.12 10.18 -7.64
C ILE A 262 17.44 10.24 -8.43
N ARG A 263 17.37 10.60 -9.72
CA ARG A 263 18.49 10.57 -10.67
C ARG A 263 19.75 11.25 -10.14
N GLU A 264 19.63 12.47 -9.63
CA GLU A 264 20.79 13.28 -9.22
C GLU A 264 21.60 12.54 -8.14
N VAL A 265 20.90 12.03 -7.13
CA VAL A 265 21.49 11.25 -6.04
C VAL A 265 22.08 9.93 -6.53
N LEU A 266 21.45 9.26 -7.49
CA LEU A 266 21.97 8.03 -8.07
C LEU A 266 23.27 8.27 -8.84
N ILE A 267 23.31 9.30 -9.69
CA ILE A 267 24.49 9.61 -10.52
C ILE A 267 25.68 10.05 -9.67
N GLU A 268 25.44 10.84 -8.62
CA GLU A 268 26.48 11.29 -7.70
C GLU A 268 26.91 10.20 -6.71
N GLY A 269 26.04 9.21 -6.47
CA GLY A 269 26.24 8.14 -5.51
C GLY A 269 27.04 6.95 -6.03
N ASP A 270 27.68 6.25 -5.10
CA ASP A 270 28.30 4.95 -5.31
C ASP A 270 27.27 3.80 -5.19
N TYR A 271 27.73 2.55 -5.21
CA TYR A 271 26.86 1.38 -5.07
C TYR A 271 26.02 1.43 -3.78
N ALA A 272 26.64 1.73 -2.63
CA ALA A 272 25.96 1.72 -1.34
C ALA A 272 24.89 2.81 -1.25
N THR A 273 25.24 4.03 -1.69
CA THR A 273 24.32 5.18 -1.72
C THR A 273 23.16 4.91 -2.66
N SER A 274 23.45 4.43 -3.88
CA SER A 274 22.43 4.08 -4.86
C SER A 274 21.49 3.00 -4.35
N MET A 275 22.02 1.93 -3.77
CA MET A 275 21.23 0.85 -3.20
C MET A 275 20.35 1.33 -2.05
N HIS A 276 20.87 2.19 -1.18
CA HIS A 276 20.09 2.77 -0.08
C HIS A 276 18.85 3.49 -0.60
N HIS A 277 19.00 4.39 -1.57
CA HIS A 277 17.88 5.16 -2.13
C HIS A 277 16.92 4.33 -3.00
N LEU A 278 17.40 3.25 -3.63
CA LEU A 278 16.54 2.31 -4.38
C LEU A 278 15.69 1.44 -3.45
N MET A 279 16.25 1.03 -2.30
CA MET A 279 15.55 0.19 -1.32
C MET A 279 14.69 1.02 -0.35
N HIS A 280 15.07 2.27 -0.09
CA HIS A 280 14.36 3.22 0.77
C HIS A 280 14.06 4.46 -0.06
N PHE A 281 12.99 4.40 -0.85
CA PHE A 281 12.63 5.50 -1.74
C PHE A 281 12.33 6.77 -0.92
N PRO A 282 12.89 7.93 -1.30
CA PRO A 282 12.68 9.17 -0.55
C PRO A 282 11.22 9.61 -0.60
N THR A 283 10.79 10.36 0.41
CA THR A 283 9.44 10.92 0.47
C THR A 283 9.16 11.80 -0.75
N VAL A 284 8.07 11.49 -1.44
CA VAL A 284 7.58 12.27 -2.59
C VAL A 284 6.40 13.13 -2.14
N TYR A 285 6.56 14.44 -2.24
CA TYR A 285 5.51 15.39 -1.89
C TYR A 285 4.42 15.50 -2.96
N GLU A 286 4.75 15.29 -4.23
CA GLU A 286 3.84 15.46 -5.37
C GLU A 286 3.86 14.22 -6.27
N VAL A 287 3.11 13.18 -5.89
CA VAL A 287 3.07 11.93 -6.64
C VAL A 287 2.47 12.11 -8.04
N ASN A 288 1.59 13.10 -8.21
CA ASN A 288 1.04 13.51 -9.52
C ASN A 288 2.13 13.85 -10.54
N TYR A 289 3.26 14.41 -10.11
CA TYR A 289 4.37 14.67 -10.99
C TYR A 289 4.95 13.38 -11.59
N LEU A 290 5.08 12.34 -10.77
CA LEU A 290 5.55 11.02 -11.22
C LEU A 290 4.57 10.41 -12.20
N ILE A 291 3.27 10.45 -11.89
CA ILE A 291 2.19 9.95 -12.74
C ILE A 291 2.18 10.64 -14.10
N GLN A 292 2.22 11.98 -14.13
CA GLN A 292 2.25 12.75 -15.37
C GLN A 292 3.50 12.47 -16.19
N ARG A 293 4.66 12.33 -15.54
CA ARG A 293 5.91 11.94 -16.22
C ARG A 293 5.78 10.54 -16.83
N SER A 294 5.17 9.59 -16.14
CA SER A 294 4.95 8.23 -16.65
C SER A 294 4.04 8.21 -17.89
N LEU A 295 2.94 8.96 -17.85
CA LEU A 295 2.05 9.14 -19.00
C LEU A 295 2.78 9.78 -20.19
N HIS A 296 3.60 10.81 -19.93
CA HIS A 296 4.44 11.44 -20.94
C HIS A 296 5.47 10.48 -21.53
N LEU A 297 6.20 9.72 -20.71
CA LEU A 297 7.22 8.76 -21.18
C LEU A 297 6.61 7.69 -22.10
N ARG A 298 5.37 7.27 -21.83
CA ARG A 298 4.66 6.31 -22.67
C ARG A 298 4.17 6.94 -23.97
N ASN A 299 3.52 8.09 -23.90
CA ASN A 299 2.97 8.77 -25.07
C ASN A 299 3.20 10.29 -25.03
N PRO A 300 4.40 10.75 -25.47
CA PRO A 300 4.75 12.18 -25.43
C PRO A 300 3.85 13.07 -26.29
N SER A 301 3.15 12.48 -27.28
CA SER A 301 2.29 13.22 -28.20
C SER A 301 0.94 13.62 -27.58
N GLN A 302 0.43 12.79 -26.65
CA GLN A 302 -0.85 13.02 -25.98
C GLN A 302 -0.68 13.70 -24.62
N HIS A 303 0.45 13.49 -23.95
CA HIS A 303 0.71 14.04 -22.63
C HIS A 303 1.92 14.98 -22.70
N PRO A 304 1.75 16.28 -22.45
CA PRO A 304 2.87 17.21 -22.43
C PRO A 304 3.84 16.86 -21.29
N SER A 305 5.11 17.20 -21.48
CA SER A 305 6.10 17.01 -20.42
C SER A 305 5.66 17.77 -19.18
N PRO A 306 5.57 17.13 -18.00
CA PRO A 306 5.24 17.85 -16.78
C PRO A 306 6.31 18.90 -16.56
N ARG A 307 5.89 20.13 -16.19
CA ARG A 307 6.84 21.22 -15.92
C ARG A 307 7.90 20.70 -14.95
N VAL A 308 9.18 20.85 -15.31
CA VAL A 308 10.29 20.48 -14.43
C VAL A 308 10.05 21.20 -13.11
N TRP A 309 9.63 20.45 -12.09
CA TRP A 309 9.72 20.93 -10.74
C TRP A 309 11.21 20.96 -10.46
N ALA A 310 11.79 22.15 -10.56
CA ALA A 310 13.18 22.32 -10.22
C ALA A 310 13.31 21.89 -8.76
N HIS A 311 14.16 20.90 -8.50
CA HIS A 311 14.70 20.53 -7.18
C HIS A 311 15.48 21.69 -6.52
N ARG A 312 15.13 22.94 -6.82
CA ARG A 312 15.76 24.14 -6.29
C ARG A 312 15.08 24.44 -4.95
N HIS A 313 15.79 24.07 -3.88
CA HIS A 313 15.59 24.54 -2.50
C HIS A 313 14.53 23.80 -1.63
N HIS A 314 14.85 22.59 -1.16
CA HIS A 314 14.29 22.14 0.12
C HIS A 314 15.30 21.52 1.11
N HIS A 315 16.57 21.38 0.74
CA HIS A 315 17.65 21.05 1.69
C HIS A 315 18.28 22.28 2.37
N GLN A 316 17.82 23.49 2.07
CA GLN A 316 18.26 24.71 2.73
C GLN A 316 17.05 25.62 2.98
N GLN A 317 16.45 25.53 4.18
CA GLN A 317 15.95 26.66 4.99
C GLN A 317 15.05 26.15 6.14
N HIS A 318 15.66 25.55 7.17
CA HIS A 318 15.22 25.84 8.53
C HIS A 318 15.90 27.15 8.95
N ASN A 319 15.27 28.27 8.63
CA ASN A 319 15.49 29.53 9.32
C ASN A 319 14.15 30.29 9.31
N PRO A 320 13.66 30.76 10.47
CA PRO A 320 12.37 31.45 10.52
C PRO A 320 12.46 32.77 9.76
N PRO A 321 11.44 33.15 8.96
CA PRO A 321 11.44 34.44 8.27
C PRO A 321 11.29 35.57 9.29
N SER A 322 12.14 36.58 9.16
CA SER A 322 12.04 37.84 9.90
C SER A 322 10.79 38.62 9.47
N LEU A 323 10.11 39.19 10.47
CA LEU A 323 8.87 39.96 10.33
C LEU A 323 9.04 41.18 9.39
N PRO A 324 8.09 41.44 8.48
CA PRO A 324 7.98 42.73 7.81
C PRO A 324 7.25 43.75 8.70
N THR A 325 7.85 44.94 8.82
CA THR A 325 7.29 46.15 9.41
C THR A 325 6.13 46.73 8.57
N HIS A 326 5.01 47.07 9.21
CA HIS A 326 3.83 47.83 8.70
C HIS A 326 3.91 49.32 9.11
N PRO A 327 2.95 50.23 8.75
CA PRO A 327 2.05 50.37 7.58
C PRO A 327 2.00 51.83 7.00
N SER A 328 1.35 52.09 5.84
CA SER A 328 0.08 52.86 5.68
C SER A 328 0.05 53.61 4.31
N PRO A 329 -1.09 54.20 3.81
CA PRO A 329 -2.49 53.75 3.83
C PRO A 329 -3.24 53.88 2.45
N LEU A 330 -4.42 53.25 2.40
CA LEU A 330 -5.65 53.46 1.58
C LEU A 330 -5.58 54.11 0.17
N SER A 331 -6.21 53.41 -0.80
CA SER A 331 -7.16 54.00 -1.77
C SER A 331 -8.04 52.90 -2.40
N THR A 332 -9.36 52.97 -2.21
CA THR A 332 -10.40 52.28 -2.99
C THR A 332 -10.57 52.98 -4.35
N PRO A 333 -11.03 52.32 -5.44
CA PRO A 333 -12.47 52.29 -5.70
C PRO A 333 -13.04 51.06 -6.47
N THR A 334 -14.29 50.74 -6.11
CA THR A 334 -15.45 50.43 -6.98
C THR A 334 -15.53 49.14 -7.81
N THR A 335 -16.43 48.29 -7.37
CA THR A 335 -17.08 47.15 -8.03
C THR A 335 -17.84 47.54 -9.31
N GLN A 336 -17.67 46.78 -10.39
CA GLN A 336 -18.73 46.57 -11.39
C GLN A 336 -18.97 45.07 -11.58
N LEU A 337 -20.21 44.66 -11.30
CA LEU A 337 -20.77 43.34 -11.55
C LEU A 337 -20.99 43.12 -13.05
N GLN A 338 -20.48 42.03 -13.60
CA GLN A 338 -21.00 41.43 -14.83
C GLN A 338 -21.41 39.97 -14.57
N LYS A 339 -22.63 39.63 -15.02
CA LYS A 339 -23.30 38.34 -14.91
C LYS A 339 -22.57 37.25 -15.72
N PRO A 340 -22.52 35.98 -15.28
CA PRO A 340 -22.10 34.89 -16.14
C PRO A 340 -23.29 34.26 -16.89
N SER A 341 -23.10 34.08 -18.20
CA SER A 341 -23.90 33.24 -19.08
C SER A 341 -23.51 31.76 -18.95
N ARG A 342 -24.51 30.87 -18.81
CA ARG A 342 -24.36 29.40 -18.85
C ARG A 342 -23.74 28.93 -20.17
N PRO A 343 -22.94 27.84 -20.16
CA PRO A 343 -23.47 26.63 -20.79
C PRO A 343 -23.13 25.29 -20.10
N LYS A 344 -24.12 24.40 -20.23
CA LYS A 344 -24.11 22.93 -20.25
C LYS A 344 -22.76 22.20 -20.13
N GLN A 345 -22.48 21.62 -18.96
CA GLN A 345 -21.68 20.39 -18.78
C GLN A 345 -21.96 19.83 -17.37
N ALA A 346 -23.10 19.16 -17.19
CA ALA A 346 -23.53 18.64 -15.88
C ALA A 346 -23.16 17.16 -15.62
N GLY A 347 -22.44 16.51 -16.53
CA GLY A 347 -22.09 15.08 -16.40
C GLY A 347 -20.68 14.77 -15.89
N ALA A 348 -19.71 15.67 -16.08
CA ALA A 348 -18.30 15.41 -15.78
C ALA A 348 -17.85 15.96 -14.40
N MET A 349 -18.50 17.01 -13.89
CA MET A 349 -18.16 17.61 -12.60
C MET A 349 -18.57 16.75 -11.39
N ALA A 350 -19.59 15.89 -11.52
CA ALA A 350 -20.03 15.03 -10.42
C ALA A 350 -18.99 13.96 -10.05
N LYS A 351 -18.26 13.41 -11.04
CA LYS A 351 -17.21 12.41 -10.80
C LYS A 351 -15.92 13.00 -10.22
N GLN A 352 -15.59 14.25 -10.53
CA GLN A 352 -14.47 14.98 -9.93
C GLN A 352 -14.79 15.52 -8.53
N ALA A 353 -16.06 15.84 -8.25
CA ALA A 353 -16.48 16.36 -6.95
C ALA A 353 -16.51 15.27 -5.86
N LEU A 354 -16.95 14.04 -6.19
CA LEU A 354 -16.97 12.92 -5.24
C LEU A 354 -15.55 12.45 -4.85
N THR A 355 -14.63 12.37 -5.81
CA THR A 355 -13.21 12.05 -5.54
C THR A 355 -12.46 13.18 -4.83
N SER A 356 -12.77 14.44 -5.13
CA SER A 356 -12.13 15.58 -4.44
C SER A 356 -12.67 15.79 -3.02
N ALA A 357 -13.94 15.46 -2.75
CA ALA A 357 -14.53 15.55 -1.42
C ALA A 357 -13.93 14.50 -0.46
N GLY A 358 -13.77 13.25 -0.91
CA GLY A 358 -13.08 12.22 -0.14
C GLY A 358 -11.62 12.58 0.16
N LYS A 359 -10.88 13.10 -0.83
CA LYS A 359 -9.48 13.55 -0.68
C LYS A 359 -9.32 14.74 0.28
N GLN A 360 -10.24 15.71 0.26
CA GLN A 360 -10.21 16.86 1.17
C GLN A 360 -10.57 16.49 2.63
N LEU A 361 -11.36 15.43 2.83
CA LEU A 361 -11.76 14.98 4.17
C LEU A 361 -10.71 14.08 4.84
N ILE A 362 -10.00 13.24 4.06
CA ILE A 362 -8.84 12.48 4.55
C ILE A 362 -7.75 13.42 5.05
N TRP A 363 -7.40 14.44 4.26
CA TRP A 363 -6.44 15.48 4.65
C TRP A 363 -6.89 16.27 5.90
N ARG A 364 -8.19 16.61 5.98
CA ARG A 364 -8.74 17.33 7.14
C ARG A 364 -8.66 16.50 8.42
N ARG A 365 -8.80 15.17 8.32
CA ARG A 365 -8.70 14.25 9.47
C ARG A 365 -7.25 14.08 9.94
N GLU A 366 -6.29 14.02 9.02
CA GLU A 366 -4.86 13.99 9.36
C GLU A 366 -4.42 15.29 10.08
N GLU A 367 -4.90 16.47 9.64
CA GLU A 367 -4.62 17.73 10.34
C GLU A 367 -5.27 17.82 11.73
N GLU A 368 -6.47 17.26 11.89
CA GLU A 368 -7.17 17.24 13.19
C GLU A 368 -6.46 16.32 14.18
N GLU A 369 -5.96 15.17 13.71
CA GLU A 369 -5.22 14.21 14.50
C GLU A 369 -3.81 14.73 14.89
N GLU A 370 -3.14 15.48 14.01
CA GLU A 370 -1.90 16.20 14.35
C GLU A 370 -2.15 17.29 15.41
N ARG A 371 -3.24 18.05 15.31
CA ARG A 371 -3.63 19.04 16.31
C ARG A 371 -3.92 18.41 17.68
N GLU A 372 -4.58 17.26 17.71
CA GLU A 372 -4.84 16.52 18.97
C GLU A 372 -3.55 15.95 19.60
N LYS A 373 -2.60 15.48 18.78
CA LYS A 373 -1.27 15.04 19.22
C LYS A 373 -0.45 16.20 19.80
N GLU A 374 -0.56 17.40 19.23
CA GLU A 374 0.12 18.60 19.73
C GLU A 374 -0.48 19.08 21.07
N VAL A 375 -1.80 19.00 21.23
CA VAL A 375 -2.49 19.32 22.50
C VAL A 375 -2.10 18.35 23.62
N ARG A 376 -1.91 17.06 23.31
CA ARG A 376 -1.44 16.05 24.28
C ARG A 376 0.04 16.16 24.66
N ARG A 377 0.85 16.87 23.87
CA ARG A 377 2.29 17.09 24.14
C ARG A 377 2.56 18.28 25.08
N GLN A 378 1.53 19.07 25.41
CA GLN A 378 1.70 20.18 26.36
C GLN A 378 1.84 19.63 27.80
N PRO A 379 2.89 20.01 28.54
CA PRO A 379 3.09 19.55 29.91
C PRO A 379 1.99 20.11 30.81
N THR A 380 1.32 19.23 31.56
CA THR A 380 0.33 19.62 32.57
C THR A 380 0.99 20.53 33.62
N PRO A 381 0.35 21.65 34.01
CA PRO A 381 0.90 22.53 35.03
C PRO A 381 1.01 21.77 36.35
N ARG A 382 2.21 21.79 36.97
CA ARG A 382 2.44 21.18 38.28
C ARG A 382 1.50 21.81 39.31
N PRO A 383 0.87 21.01 40.19
CA PRO A 383 0.12 21.57 41.30
C PRO A 383 1.08 22.30 42.26
N PRO A 384 0.64 23.40 42.89
CA PRO A 384 1.47 24.16 43.81
C PRO A 384 1.84 23.31 45.04
N LEU A 385 3.11 23.40 45.45
CA LEU A 385 3.66 22.78 46.64
C LEU A 385 2.87 23.20 47.89
N ALA A 386 2.23 22.24 48.55
CA ALA A 386 1.63 22.44 49.85
C ALA A 386 2.73 22.71 50.89
N LEU A 387 2.61 23.85 51.59
CA LEU A 387 3.40 24.19 52.76
C LEU A 387 3.15 23.13 53.84
N GLN A 388 4.22 22.50 54.32
CA GLN A 388 4.19 21.64 55.51
C GLN A 388 4.03 22.53 56.74
N ASP A 389 2.91 22.38 57.45
CA ASP A 389 2.80 22.81 58.85
C ASP A 389 3.44 21.76 59.77
N PRO A 390 4.12 22.18 60.85
CA PRO A 390 4.80 21.27 61.76
C PRO A 390 3.80 20.61 62.73
N SER A 391 3.82 19.28 62.80
CA SER A 391 3.09 18.52 63.83
C SER A 391 3.72 18.72 65.22
N PRO A 392 2.93 18.82 66.29
CA PRO A 392 3.42 18.95 67.64
C PRO A 392 3.68 17.59 68.32
N LEU A 393 4.76 17.56 69.10
CA LEU A 393 5.24 16.59 70.10
C LEU A 393 5.91 15.30 69.59
#